data_AF-A0AA42B4B6-F1
#
_entry.id   AF-A0AA42B4B6-F1
#
_cell.length_a   1.000
_cell.length_b   1.000
_cell.length_c   1.000
_cell.angle_alpha   90.00
_cell.angle_beta   90.00
_cell.angle_gamma   90.00
#
_symmetry.space_group_name_H-M   'P 1'
#
loop_
_entity.id
_entity.type
_entity.pdbx_description
1 polymer ?
#
loop_
_entity_poly.entity_id
_entity_poly.type
_entity_poly.pdbx_seq_one_letter_code
_entity_poly.pdbx_strand_id
1 'polypeptide(L)' 'MWIVGKWLTPRQQRWAPPGTHFNQFVVPPIFPFRRDCTYGELAAMQLPEDVEGLGTCE' A
#
# COMPACT_ATOMS: atom_id res chain seq x y z
N MET A 1 8.83 9.87 -1.03
CA MET A 1 8.16 8.56 -0.82
C MET A 1 7.23 8.68 0.38
N TRP A 2 5.99 8.22 0.30
CA TRP A 2 5.00 8.26 1.39
C TRP A 2 4.43 6.87 1.64
N ILE A 3 4.21 6.48 2.89
CA ILE A 3 3.52 5.24 3.27
C ILE A 3 2.06 5.58 3.53
N VAL A 4 1.13 4.82 2.95
CA VAL A 4 -0.30 5.16 2.99
C VAL A 4 -1.15 3.99 3.45
N GLY A 5 -2.16 4.33 4.27
CA GLY A 5 -3.15 3.40 4.81
C GLY A 5 -4.51 3.50 4.14
N LYS A 6 -5.40 2.57 4.49
CA LYS A 6 -6.74 2.34 3.91
C LYS A 6 -7.63 3.58 3.90
N TRP A 7 -7.46 4.45 4.89
CA TRP A 7 -8.32 5.62 5.11
C TRP A 7 -7.78 6.91 4.49
N LEU A 8 -6.77 6.84 3.62
CA LEU A 8 -6.26 8.03 2.94
C LEU A 8 -7.27 8.56 1.92
N THR A 9 -7.86 9.71 2.22
CA THR A 9 -8.83 10.37 1.35
C THR A 9 -8.17 11.09 0.16
N PRO A 10 -8.91 11.33 -0.95
CA PRO A 10 -8.41 12.12 -2.08
C PRO A 10 -7.91 13.52 -1.71
N ARG A 11 -8.51 14.14 -0.67
CA ARG A 11 -8.08 15.46 -0.16
C ARG A 11 -6.73 15.39 0.53
N GLN A 12 -6.48 14.34 1.33
CA GLN A 12 -5.20 14.14 2.01
C GLN A 12 -4.08 13.77 1.03
N GLN A 13 -4.37 13.11 -0.09
CA GLN A 13 -3.39 12.86 -1.16
C GLN A 13 -2.78 14.15 -1.74
N ARG A 14 -3.46 15.30 -1.61
CA ARG A 14 -2.95 16.61 -2.09
C ARG A 14 -1.86 17.19 -1.19
N TRP A 15 -1.67 16.68 0.02
CA TRP A 15 -0.58 17.12 0.89
C TRP A 15 0.77 16.56 0.45
N ALA A 16 0.76 15.49 -0.34
CA ALA A 16 1.98 14.95 -0.92
C ALA A 16 2.51 15.88 -2.03
N PRO A 17 3.83 16.17 -2.06
CA PRO A 17 4.44 16.91 -3.16
C PRO A 17 4.20 16.26 -4.53
N PRO A 18 4.16 17.03 -5.63
CA PRO A 18 4.14 16.49 -6.99
C PRO A 18 5.29 15.49 -7.22
N GLY A 19 5.03 14.41 -7.96
CA GLY A 19 6.02 13.35 -8.20
C GLY A 19 6.20 12.36 -7.03
N THR A 20 5.36 12.41 -5.99
CA THR A 20 5.43 11.47 -4.87
C THR A 20 5.10 10.04 -5.30
N HIS A 21 5.88 9.08 -4.80
CA HIS A 21 5.55 7.65 -4.81
C HIS A 21 4.85 7.24 -3.51
N PHE A 22 3.62 6.71 -3.62
CA PHE A 22 2.82 6.21 -2.50
C PHE A 22 2.96 4.69 -2.34
N ASN A 23 3.49 4.23 -1.21
CA ASN A 23 3.63 2.81 -0.88
C ASN A 23 2.40 2.36 -0.09
N GLN A 24 1.66 1.44 -0.67
CA GLN A 24 0.38 0.97 -0.16
C GLN A 24 0.60 -0.35 0.57
N PHE A 25 0.19 -0.44 1.83
CA PHE A 25 0.26 -1.68 2.62
C PHE A 25 -1.15 -2.18 2.99
N VAL A 26 -2.14 -1.89 2.14
CA VAL A 26 -3.55 -2.13 2.43
C VAL A 26 -4.25 -2.81 1.27
N VAL A 27 -5.19 -3.70 1.61
CA VAL A 27 -6.09 -4.38 0.67
C VAL A 27 -7.53 -3.94 0.99
N PRO A 28 -8.29 -3.43 0.00
CA PRO A 28 -7.87 -3.08 -1.37
C PRO A 28 -6.95 -1.84 -1.39
N PRO A 29 -6.15 -1.65 -2.46
CA PRO A 29 -5.32 -0.44 -2.62
C PRO A 29 -6.16 0.84 -2.59
N ILE A 30 -5.53 1.96 -2.21
CA ILE A 30 -6.20 3.27 -2.17
C ILE A 30 -6.49 3.77 -3.59
N PHE A 31 -7.53 4.59 -3.72
CA PHE A 31 -7.92 5.13 -5.02
C PHE A 31 -6.86 6.14 -5.54
N PRO A 32 -6.31 5.94 -6.76
CA PRO A 32 -5.27 6.81 -7.30
C PRO A 32 -5.86 8.11 -7.86
N PHE A 33 -5.97 9.14 -7.02
CA PHE A 33 -6.60 10.41 -7.41
C PHE A 33 -5.64 11.37 -8.13
N ARG A 34 -4.36 11.38 -7.74
CA ARG A 34 -3.32 12.25 -8.29
C ARG A 34 -2.65 11.58 -9.48
N ARG A 35 -2.74 12.20 -10.68
CA ARG A 35 -2.10 11.73 -11.93
C ARG A 35 -0.60 12.03 -12.00
N ASP A 36 -0.15 13.02 -11.23
CA ASP A 36 1.25 13.44 -11.12
C ASP A 36 2.01 12.69 -10.02
N CYS A 37 1.41 11.66 -9.43
CA CYS A 37 2.00 10.78 -8.43
C CYS A 37 1.96 9.33 -8.92
N THR A 38 2.82 8.50 -8.34
CA THR A 38 2.84 7.05 -8.61
C THR A 38 2.37 6.27 -7.38
N TYR A 39 1.80 5.10 -7.62
CA TYR A 39 1.24 4.24 -6.57
C TYR A 39 1.93 2.89 -6.67
N GLY A 40 2.64 2.52 -5.61
CA GLY A 40 3.29 1.22 -5.50
C GLY A 40 2.28 0.10 -5.35
N GLU A 41 2.63 -1.06 -5.86
CA GLU A 41 1.86 -2.29 -5.62
C GLU A 41 1.96 -2.69 -4.14
N LEU A 42 0.99 -3.49 -3.68
CA LEU A 42 1.05 -4.05 -2.34
C LEU A 42 2.32 -4.90 -2.27
N ALA A 43 3.23 -4.56 -1.35
CA ALA A 43 4.36 -5.41 -1.06
C ALA A 43 3.82 -6.73 -0.48
N ALA A 44 3.72 -7.75 -1.33
CA ALA A 44 3.46 -9.11 -0.91
C ALA A 44 4.79 -9.76 -0.57
N MET A 45 4.88 -10.34 0.64
CA MET A 45 5.98 -11.23 0.96
C MET A 45 5.67 -12.59 0.35
N GLN A 46 6.58 -13.10 -0.48
CA GLN A 46 6.53 -14.49 -0.92
C GLN A 46 6.86 -15.36 0.30
N LEU A 47 5.93 -16.24 0.66
CA LEU A 47 6.18 -17.25 1.68
C LEU A 47 7.24 -18.25 1.17
N PRO A 48 8.21 -18.66 2.00
CA PRO A 48 9.08 -19.79 1.69
C PRO A 48 8.25 -21.04 1.37
N GLU A 49 8.77 -21.92 0.51
CA GLU A 49 8.05 -23.14 0.10
C GLU A 49 7.82 -24.10 1.27
N ASP A 50 8.66 -24.02 2.31
CA ASP A 50 8.68 -24.86 3.49
C ASP A 50 8.00 -24.22 4.72
N VAL A 51 7.12 -23.25 4.51
CA VAL A 51 6.42 -22.61 5.63
C VAL A 51 5.50 -23.59 6.38
N GLU A 52 5.75 -23.78 7.67
CA GLU A 52 4.91 -24.54 8.59
C GLU A 52 4.16 -23.59 9.56
N GLY A 53 3.04 -24.04 10.14
CA GLY A 53 2.33 -23.28 11.18
C GLY A 53 1.40 -22.15 10.68
N LEU A 54 1.09 -22.07 9.38
CA LEU A 54 0.04 -21.20 8.87
C LEU A 54 -1.35 -21.79 9.16
N GLY A 55 -2.25 -20.98 9.74
CA GLY A 55 -3.65 -21.36 9.94
C GLY A 55 -3.92 -22.24 11.17
N THR A 56 -2.92 -22.45 12.04
CA THR A 56 -3.12 -23.07 13.35
C THR A 56 -3.40 -21.98 14.39
N CYS A 57 -4.49 -22.12 15.15
CA CYS A 57 -4.72 -21.31 16.35
C CYS A 57 -4.09 -22.02 17.56
N GLU A 58 -3.42 -21.26 18.42
CA GLU A 58 -2.95 -21.72 19.73
C GLU A 58 -4.10 -22.13 20.66
#